data_AF-A0A5C5WIR1-F1
#
_entry.id   AF-A0A5C5WIR1-F1
#
_cell.length_a   1.000
_cell.length_b   1.000
_cell.length_c   1.000
_cell.angle_alpha   90.00
_cell.angle_beta   90.00
_cell.angle_gamma   90.00
#
_symmetry.space_group_name_H-M   'P 1'
#
loop_
_entity.id
_entity.type
_entity.pdbx_description
1 polymer ?
#
loop_
_entity_poly.entity_id
_entity_poly.type
_entity_poly.pdbx_seq_one_letter_code
_entity_poly.pdbx_strand_id
1 'polypeptide(L)'
;MQERQRSVDQLQRISIRDSSVEGDFLKPALALPNLRFLTVSGCKLSPDAFQSLSDSRVKYLFCAHTDLDSVQVADLAKSEQIAEVTIQVPHPTSTQLLQLARMRQLERLVLVCGKGRNEIRKFFSNARPEIEIGFLDPLTVVTREAFHAGQE
;
A
#
# COMPACT_ATOMS: atom_id res chain seq x y z
N MET A 1 -14.97 31.90 13.82
CA MET A 1 -14.83 30.45 13.51
C MET A 1 -13.71 30.22 12.49
N GLN A 2 -12.43 30.51 12.79
CA GLN A 2 -11.32 30.35 11.82
C GLN A 2 -10.11 29.55 12.34
N GLU A 3 -10.12 29.10 13.60
CA GLU A 3 -8.93 28.52 14.22
C GLU A 3 -8.78 27.00 14.08
N ARG A 4 -9.84 26.26 13.67
CA ARG A 4 -9.74 24.80 13.47
C ARG A 4 -9.17 24.38 12.12
N GLN A 5 -9.23 25.25 11.10
CA GLN A 5 -8.82 24.89 9.73
C GLN A 5 -7.29 24.88 9.54
N ARG A 6 -6.55 25.74 10.25
CA ARG A 6 -5.09 25.86 10.08
C ARG A 6 -4.30 24.59 10.46
N SER A 7 -4.86 23.74 11.32
CA SER A 7 -4.17 22.56 11.83
C SER A 7 -4.14 21.40 10.83
N VAL A 8 -5.15 21.26 9.96
CA VAL A 8 -5.20 20.19 8.95
C VAL A 8 -4.31 20.51 7.74
N ASP A 9 -4.13 21.79 7.41
CA ASP A 9 -3.23 22.21 6.33
C ASP A 9 -1.76 21.86 6.63
N GLN A 10 -1.37 21.69 7.89
CA GLN A 10 -0.02 21.25 8.27
C GLN A 10 0.11 19.74 8.46
N LEU A 11 -0.98 18.99 8.28
CA LEU A 11 -0.97 17.55 8.55
C LEU A 11 -0.17 16.81 7.48
N GLN A 12 0.99 16.28 7.87
CA GLN A 12 1.90 15.58 6.97
C GLN A 12 1.78 14.06 7.02
N ARG A 13 1.21 13.52 8.11
CA ARG A 13 1.14 12.09 8.37
C ARG A 13 -0.23 11.70 8.91
N ILE A 14 -0.82 10.69 8.28
CA ILE A 14 -2.02 10.00 8.75
C ILE A 14 -1.67 8.52 8.90
N SER A 15 -2.04 7.95 10.05
CA SER A 15 -1.88 6.52 10.32
C SER A 15 -3.18 5.97 10.87
N ILE A 16 -3.78 5.07 10.10
CA ILE A 16 -4.99 4.34 10.40
C ILE A 16 -4.62 2.87 10.17
N ARG A 17 -4.75 2.02 11.18
CA ARG A 17 -4.37 0.60 11.08
C ARG A 17 -5.45 -0.25 11.71
N ASP A 18 -5.68 -1.42 11.11
CA ASP A 18 -6.57 -2.46 11.64
C ASP A 18 -7.96 -1.93 12.04
N SER A 19 -8.47 -1.00 11.24
CA SER A 19 -9.72 -0.32 11.50
C SER A 19 -10.72 -0.68 10.42
N SER A 20 -12.01 -0.74 10.79
CA SER A 20 -13.13 -1.00 9.87
C SER A 20 -13.45 0.22 9.01
N VAL A 21 -12.45 1.02 8.64
CA VAL A 21 -12.71 2.19 7.82
C VAL A 21 -12.88 1.72 6.39
N GLU A 22 -14.08 1.99 5.87
CA GLU A 22 -14.58 1.53 4.58
C GLU A 22 -14.85 2.71 3.65
N GLY A 23 -14.79 2.47 2.35
CA GLY A 23 -15.21 3.43 1.33
C GLY A 23 -14.28 4.63 1.16
N ASP A 24 -14.88 5.78 0.89
CA ASP A 24 -14.24 7.01 0.44
C ASP A 24 -13.70 7.89 1.58
N PHE A 25 -13.60 7.35 2.79
CA PHE A 25 -13.15 8.11 3.96
C PHE A 25 -11.78 8.76 3.77
N LEU A 26 -10.95 8.21 2.88
CA LEU A 26 -9.65 8.77 2.53
C LEU A 26 -9.73 9.96 1.58
N LYS A 27 -10.81 10.15 0.81
CA LYS A 27 -10.89 11.24 -0.19
C LYS A 27 -10.62 12.62 0.43
N PRO A 28 -11.21 13.01 1.58
CA PRO A 28 -10.89 14.29 2.23
C PRO A 28 -9.44 14.37 2.71
N ALA A 29 -8.88 13.26 3.21
CA ALA A 29 -7.50 13.20 3.69
C ALA A 29 -6.49 13.33 2.53
N LEU A 30 -6.78 12.74 1.38
CA LEU A 30 -5.93 12.78 0.19
C LEU A 30 -5.92 14.18 -0.48
N ALA A 31 -6.93 15.00 -0.23
CA ALA A 31 -6.97 16.40 -0.66
C ALA A 31 -6.07 17.33 0.18
N LEU A 32 -5.51 16.85 1.30
CA LEU A 32 -4.66 17.67 2.15
C LEU A 32 -3.34 18.01 1.44
N PRO A 33 -2.99 19.30 1.27
CA PRO A 33 -1.90 19.72 0.39
C PRO A 33 -0.50 19.25 0.85
N ASN A 34 -0.36 19.04 2.16
CA ASN A 34 0.89 18.70 2.82
C ASN A 34 0.97 17.25 3.30
N LEU A 35 -0.05 16.42 3.03
CA LEU A 35 0.03 15.00 3.37
C LEU A 35 1.12 14.33 2.54
N ARG A 36 2.04 13.64 3.21
CA ARG A 36 3.17 12.92 2.60
C ARG A 36 3.24 11.47 3.05
N PHE A 37 2.79 11.17 4.26
CA PHE A 37 2.80 9.83 4.84
C PHE A 37 1.38 9.34 5.08
N LEU A 38 1.02 8.20 4.49
CA LEU A 38 -0.25 7.56 4.73
C LEU A 38 -0.04 6.09 5.07
N THR A 39 -0.54 5.69 6.23
CA THR A 39 -0.65 4.29 6.61
C THR A 39 -2.11 3.93 6.77
N VAL A 40 -2.54 2.88 6.06
CA VAL A 40 -3.91 2.35 5.99
C VAL A 40 -3.90 0.82 6.00
N SER A 41 -2.84 0.22 6.57
CA SER A 41 -2.68 -1.23 6.61
C SER A 41 -3.80 -1.89 7.42
N GLY A 42 -4.33 -3.02 6.94
CA GLY A 42 -5.43 -3.72 7.61
C GLY A 42 -6.79 -3.03 7.48
N CYS A 43 -6.92 -2.02 6.61
CA CYS A 43 -8.20 -1.35 6.32
C CYS A 43 -8.84 -1.90 5.05
N LYS A 44 -10.17 -1.79 4.93
CA LYS A 44 -10.93 -2.18 3.74
C LYS A 44 -11.18 -0.99 2.82
N LEU A 45 -10.27 -0.74 1.89
CA LEU A 45 -10.36 0.40 0.99
C LEU A 45 -11.23 0.07 -0.24
N SER A 46 -12.05 1.02 -0.67
CA SER A 46 -12.80 0.88 -1.94
C SER A 46 -11.87 1.04 -3.16
N PRO A 47 -12.25 0.52 -4.34
CA PRO A 47 -11.51 0.78 -5.58
C PRO A 47 -11.31 2.28 -5.84
N ASP A 48 -12.33 3.09 -5.60
CA ASP A 48 -12.29 4.56 -5.71
C ASP A 48 -11.23 5.22 -4.81
N ALA A 49 -10.96 4.65 -3.64
CA ALA A 49 -9.92 5.14 -2.74
C ALA A 49 -8.53 4.95 -3.36
N PHE A 50 -8.29 3.82 -4.06
CA PHE A 50 -7.02 3.59 -4.78
C PHE A 50 -6.85 4.47 -6.00
N GLN A 51 -7.93 4.75 -6.72
CA GLN A 51 -7.90 5.76 -7.78
C GLN A 51 -7.59 7.15 -7.20
N SER A 52 -8.17 7.51 -6.06
CA SER A 52 -7.87 8.79 -5.40
C SER A 52 -6.42 8.86 -4.90
N LEU A 53 -5.81 7.72 -4.54
CA LEU A 53 -4.40 7.64 -4.15
C LEU A 53 -3.46 7.98 -5.30
N SER A 54 -3.79 7.62 -6.55
CA SER A 54 -2.94 7.93 -7.70
C SER A 54 -2.81 9.44 -7.93
N ASP A 55 -3.87 10.19 -7.65
CA ASP A 55 -3.93 11.65 -7.83
C ASP A 55 -3.44 12.43 -6.59
N SER A 56 -3.10 11.71 -5.52
CA SER A 56 -2.69 12.31 -4.25
C SER A 56 -1.23 12.77 -4.25
N ARG A 57 -0.88 13.59 -3.25
CA ARG A 57 0.51 14.05 -3.00
C ARG A 57 1.25 13.16 -2.01
N VAL A 58 0.72 11.98 -1.71
CA VAL A 58 1.34 11.03 -0.78
C VAL A 58 2.65 10.52 -1.40
N LYS A 59 3.72 10.58 -0.61
CA LYS A 59 5.04 10.09 -1.00
C LYS A 59 5.34 8.71 -0.41
N TYR A 60 4.82 8.44 0.78
CA TYR A 60 5.05 7.19 1.53
C TYR A 60 3.70 6.55 1.84
N LEU A 61 3.43 5.39 1.22
CA LEU A 61 2.17 4.66 1.37
C LEU A 61 2.40 3.28 1.97
N PHE A 62 1.70 2.98 3.05
CA PHE A 62 1.68 1.67 3.67
C PHE A 62 0.24 1.15 3.69
N CYS A 63 -0.07 0.19 2.82
CA CYS A 63 -1.41 -0.37 2.65
C CYS A 63 -1.39 -1.91 2.56
N ALA A 64 -0.49 -2.54 3.30
CA ALA A 64 -0.49 -4.00 3.44
C ALA A 64 -1.78 -4.49 4.09
N HIS A 65 -2.17 -5.75 3.84
CA HIS A 65 -3.39 -6.34 4.38
C HIS A 65 -4.67 -5.55 4.03
N THR A 66 -4.73 -4.97 2.84
CA THR A 66 -5.94 -4.35 2.27
C THR A 66 -6.48 -5.23 1.14
N ASP A 67 -7.68 -4.92 0.64
CA ASP A 67 -8.36 -5.65 -0.46
C ASP A 67 -7.78 -5.30 -1.85
N LEU A 68 -6.45 -5.16 -1.95
CA LEU A 68 -5.75 -4.71 -3.15
C LEU A 68 -5.63 -5.83 -4.19
N ASP A 69 -6.33 -5.68 -5.33
CA ASP A 69 -6.29 -6.61 -6.46
C ASP A 69 -5.45 -6.09 -7.65
N SER A 70 -5.51 -6.77 -8.80
CA SER A 70 -4.78 -6.38 -10.01
C SER A 70 -5.21 -5.05 -10.62
N VAL A 71 -6.49 -4.68 -10.52
CA VAL A 71 -7.03 -3.39 -10.93
C VAL A 71 -6.50 -2.30 -10.02
N GLN A 72 -6.58 -2.48 -8.69
CA GLN A 72 -6.09 -1.45 -7.76
C GLN A 72 -4.57 -1.28 -7.80
N VAL A 73 -3.79 -2.33 -8.08
CA VAL A 73 -2.35 -2.17 -8.37
C VAL A 73 -2.12 -1.30 -9.60
N ALA A 74 -2.90 -1.52 -10.67
CA ALA A 74 -2.79 -0.75 -11.89
C ALA A 74 -3.13 0.73 -11.67
N ASP A 75 -4.14 1.02 -10.86
CA ASP A 75 -4.49 2.38 -10.48
C ASP A 75 -3.41 3.02 -9.63
N LEU A 76 -2.92 2.32 -8.60
CA LEU A 76 -1.84 2.82 -7.75
C LEU A 76 -0.55 3.12 -8.53
N ALA A 77 -0.24 2.30 -9.53
CA ALA A 77 0.92 2.46 -10.39
C ALA A 77 0.87 3.70 -11.30
N LYS A 78 -0.29 4.37 -11.41
CA LYS A 78 -0.42 5.67 -12.08
C LYS A 78 0.12 6.83 -11.24
N SER A 79 0.35 6.62 -9.93
CA SER A 79 0.85 7.69 -9.08
C SER A 79 2.22 8.19 -9.52
N GLU A 80 2.32 9.50 -9.70
CA GLU A 80 3.56 10.19 -10.04
C GLU A 80 4.28 10.74 -8.80
N GLN A 81 3.77 10.50 -7.59
CA GLN A 81 4.27 11.11 -6.35
C GLN A 81 4.80 10.09 -5.33
N ILE A 82 4.33 8.85 -5.39
CA ILE A 82 4.73 7.79 -4.45
C ILE A 82 6.17 7.38 -4.70
N ALA A 83 7.00 7.55 -3.68
CA ALA A 83 8.39 7.13 -3.66
C ALA A 83 8.61 5.85 -2.87
N GLU A 84 7.77 5.58 -1.87
CA GLU A 84 7.81 4.34 -1.11
C GLU A 84 6.41 3.75 -0.98
N VAL A 85 6.31 2.45 -1.29
CA VAL A 85 5.05 1.72 -1.13
C VAL A 85 5.26 0.36 -0.47
N THR A 86 4.42 0.05 0.52
CA THR A 86 4.28 -1.29 1.09
C THR A 86 2.90 -1.83 0.76
N ILE A 87 2.84 -2.88 -0.05
CA ILE A 87 1.59 -3.53 -0.49
C ILE A 87 1.64 -5.03 -0.22
N GLN A 88 0.48 -5.63 -0.03
CA GLN A 88 0.34 -7.10 0.00
C GLN A 88 -0.18 -7.59 -1.35
N VAL A 89 0.65 -8.37 -2.04
CA VAL A 89 0.24 -9.07 -3.27
C VAL A 89 0.72 -10.51 -3.14
N PRO A 90 -0.16 -11.47 -2.76
CA PRO A 90 0.25 -12.84 -2.47
C PRO A 90 0.96 -13.53 -3.64
N HIS A 91 0.51 -13.23 -4.87
CA HIS A 91 1.04 -13.80 -6.11
C HIS A 91 1.11 -12.70 -7.19
N PRO A 92 2.12 -11.82 -7.17
CA PRO A 92 2.21 -10.74 -8.14
C PRO A 92 2.48 -11.31 -9.53
N THR A 93 1.63 -10.96 -10.48
CA THR A 93 1.79 -11.32 -11.89
C THR A 93 2.87 -10.47 -12.54
N SER A 94 3.46 -10.94 -13.65
CA SER A 94 4.44 -10.16 -14.42
C SER A 94 3.89 -8.81 -14.87
N THR A 95 2.59 -8.71 -15.15
CA THR A 95 1.91 -7.46 -15.50
C THR A 95 1.93 -6.47 -14.33
N GLN A 96 1.59 -6.92 -13.11
CA GLN A 96 1.63 -6.08 -11.91
C GLN A 96 3.06 -5.62 -11.60
N LEU A 97 4.04 -6.51 -11.70
CA LEU A 97 5.46 -6.15 -11.50
C LEU A 97 5.93 -5.11 -12.52
N LEU A 98 5.53 -5.24 -13.79
CA LEU A 98 5.86 -4.27 -14.84
C LEU A 98 5.18 -2.92 -14.59
N GLN A 99 3.94 -2.90 -14.09
CA GLN A 99 3.24 -1.67 -13.72
C GLN A 99 3.97 -0.95 -12.58
N LEU A 100 4.32 -1.66 -11.51
CA LEU A 100 5.08 -1.09 -10.39
C LEU A 100 6.47 -0.59 -10.83
N ALA A 101 7.16 -1.32 -11.71
CA ALA A 101 8.45 -0.90 -12.25
C ALA A 101 8.38 0.38 -13.10
N ARG A 102 7.21 0.74 -13.65
CA ARG A 102 7.00 1.97 -14.44
C ARG A 102 6.78 3.21 -13.59
N MET A 103 6.55 3.07 -12.28
CA MET A 103 6.40 4.19 -11.36
C MET A 103 7.73 4.97 -11.27
N ARG A 104 7.80 6.13 -11.91
CA ARG A 104 9.07 6.86 -12.11
C ARG A 104 9.68 7.40 -10.82
N GLN A 105 8.85 7.77 -9.85
CA GLN A 105 9.29 8.27 -8.55
C GLN A 105 9.51 7.17 -7.51
N LEU A 106 9.14 5.92 -7.82
CA LEU A 106 9.27 4.82 -6.86
C LEU A 106 10.75 4.51 -6.64
N GLU A 107 11.19 4.69 -5.39
CA GLU A 107 12.54 4.43 -4.90
C GLU A 107 12.58 3.14 -4.07
N ARG A 108 11.48 2.84 -3.37
CA ARG A 108 11.39 1.69 -2.45
C ARG A 108 10.06 0.96 -2.57
N LEU A 109 10.12 -0.34 -2.83
CA LEU A 109 8.96 -1.22 -2.90
C LEU A 109 9.11 -2.35 -1.90
N VAL A 110 8.17 -2.45 -0.96
CA VAL A 110 8.09 -3.57 -0.03
C VAL A 110 6.86 -4.40 -0.38
N LEU A 111 7.09 -5.69 -0.64
CA LEU A 111 6.03 -6.64 -0.93
C LEU A 111 5.82 -7.58 0.25
N VAL A 112 4.58 -7.66 0.72
CA VAL A 112 4.15 -8.73 1.61
C VAL A 112 3.76 -9.93 0.73
N CYS A 113 4.68 -10.89 0.58
CA CYS A 113 4.43 -12.11 -0.19
C CYS A 113 5.16 -13.32 0.43
N GLY A 114 4.50 -14.48 0.39
CA GLY A 114 5.04 -15.73 0.94
C GLY A 114 5.94 -16.50 -0.02
N LYS A 115 5.83 -16.26 -1.34
CA LYS A 115 6.54 -17.02 -2.39
C LYS A 115 7.04 -16.09 -3.50
N GLY A 116 7.98 -16.59 -4.31
CA GLY A 116 8.45 -15.88 -5.52
C GLY A 116 9.42 -14.72 -5.27
N ARG A 117 9.96 -14.57 -4.05
CA ARG A 117 10.82 -13.43 -3.67
C ARG A 117 12.07 -13.31 -4.54
N ASN A 118 12.68 -14.45 -4.89
CA ASN A 118 13.90 -14.48 -5.68
C ASN A 118 13.63 -14.08 -7.13
N GLU A 119 12.53 -14.54 -7.71
CA GLU A 119 12.06 -14.22 -9.05
C GLU A 119 11.70 -12.74 -9.16
N ILE A 120 10.98 -12.20 -8.17
CA ILE A 120 10.64 -10.78 -8.11
C ILE A 120 11.90 -9.93 -7.96
N ARG A 121 12.84 -10.31 -7.08
CA ARG A 121 14.11 -9.60 -6.92
C ARG A 121 14.89 -9.58 -8.23
N LYS A 122 15.02 -10.73 -8.92
CA LYS A 122 15.65 -10.82 -10.24
C LYS A 122 14.96 -9.94 -11.28
N PHE A 123 13.62 -9.91 -11.30
CA PHE A 123 12.85 -9.05 -12.19
C PHE A 123 13.22 -7.58 -12.01
N PHE A 124 13.18 -7.08 -10.77
CA PHE A 124 13.50 -5.67 -10.49
C PHE A 124 14.98 -5.35 -10.67
N SER A 125 15.90 -6.27 -10.34
CA SER A 125 17.33 -6.08 -10.64
C SER A 125 17.61 -5.89 -12.14
N ASN A 126 16.78 -6.45 -13.02
CA ASN A 126 16.90 -6.25 -14.47
C ASN A 126 16.12 -5.02 -14.97
N ALA A 127 14.91 -4.80 -14.44
CA ALA A 127 14.00 -3.76 -14.94
C ALA A 127 14.25 -2.37 -14.36
N ARG A 128 14.59 -2.28 -13.07
CA ARG A 128 14.79 -1.06 -12.28
C ARG A 128 15.80 -1.34 -11.14
N PRO A 129 17.09 -1.52 -11.45
CA PRO A 129 18.12 -1.88 -10.45
C PRO A 129 18.31 -0.84 -9.34
N GLU A 130 17.87 0.39 -9.56
CA GLU A 130 17.92 1.49 -8.59
C GLU A 130 16.84 1.40 -7.50
N ILE A 131 15.79 0.59 -7.70
CA ILE A 131 14.71 0.46 -6.70
C ILE A 131 15.16 -0.47 -5.58
N GLU A 132 15.01 -0.02 -4.33
CA GLU A 132 15.16 -0.87 -3.16
C GLU A 132 13.94 -1.80 -3.03
N ILE A 133 14.17 -3.11 -3.20
CA ILE A 133 13.14 -4.13 -3.01
C ILE A 133 13.28 -4.80 -1.64
N GLY A 134 12.24 -4.63 -0.82
CA GLY A 134 12.05 -5.31 0.46
C GLY A 134 10.95 -6.37 0.39
N PHE A 135 11.02 -7.32 1.32
CA PHE A 135 9.98 -8.34 1.48
C PHE A 135 9.58 -8.43 2.94
N LEU A 136 8.29 -8.61 3.19
CA LEU A 136 7.75 -8.94 4.50
C LEU A 136 7.03 -10.29 4.42
N ASP A 137 7.12 -11.05 5.51
CA ASP A 137 6.35 -12.27 5.66
C ASP A 137 4.86 -11.92 5.83
N PRO A 138 3.95 -12.63 5.12
CA PRO A 138 2.54 -12.47 5.39
C PRO A 138 2.28 -12.89 6.84
N LEU A 139 1.49 -12.08 7.56
CA LEU A 139 0.99 -12.49 8.86
C LEU A 139 0.36 -13.87 8.71
N THR A 140 0.97 -14.86 9.35
CA THR A 140 0.41 -16.21 9.40
C THR A 140 -0.89 -16.05 10.17
N VAL A 141 -2.03 -16.13 9.47
CA VAL A 141 -3.30 -16.32 10.15
C VAL A 141 -3.15 -17.68 10.82
N VAL A 142 -2.85 -17.67 12.12
CA VAL A 142 -3.06 -18.86 12.95
C VAL A 142 -4.57 -19.05 12.88
N THR A 143 -5.02 -19.91 11.97
CA THR A 143 -6.43 -20.27 11.90
C THR A 143 -6.82 -20.78 13.27
N ARG A 144 -7.97 -20.30 13.77
CA ARG A 144 -8.55 -20.70 15.06
C ARG A 144 -8.79 -22.22 15.20
N GLU A 145 -8.56 -22.99 14.14
CA GLU A 145 -8.60 -24.45 14.14
C GLU A 145 -7.44 -25.10 14.91
N ALA A 146 -6.35 -24.37 15.19
CA ALA A 146 -5.23 -24.91 15.97
C ALA A 146 -5.49 -24.99 17.50
N PHE A 147 -6.60 -24.45 18.01
CA PHE A 147 -6.90 -24.43 19.45
C PHE A 147 -7.78 -25.58 19.96
N HIS A 148 -8.36 -26.41 19.07
CA HIS A 148 -9.25 -27.51 19.49
C HIS A 148 -8.64 -28.92 19.42
N ALA A 149 -7.42 -29.09 18.91
CA ALA A 149 -6.79 -30.41 18.78
C ALA A 149 -5.95 -30.83 20.01
N GLY A 150 -6.24 -30.30 21.20
CA GLY A 150 -5.45 -30.53 22.42
C GLY A 150 -6.26 -30.82 23.69
N GLN A 151 -7.55 -31.17 23.56
CA GLN A 151 -8.35 -31.71 24.66
C GLN A 151 -9.16 -32.90 24.19
N GLU A 152 -8.52 -34.05 24.10
CA GLU A 152 -9.14 -35.37 24.31
C GLU A 152 -8.19 -36.23 25.14
#